data_AF-A0A1F6WQ48-F1
#
_entry.id   AF-A0A1F6WQ48-F1
#
_cell.length_a   1.000
_cell.length_b   1.000
_cell.length_c   1.000
_cell.angle_alpha   90.00
_cell.angle_beta   90.00
_cell.angle_gamma   90.00
#
_symmetry.space_group_name_H-M   'P 1'
#
loop_
_entity.id
_entity.type
_entity.pdbx_description
1 polymer ?
#
loop_
_entity_poly.entity_id
_entity_poly.type
_entity_poly.pdbx_seq_one_letter_code
_entity_poly.pdbx_strand_id
1 'polypeptide(L)'
;MAKTCAITKKTSRIAGGYSNRVRATKYTPTGSRRQYPNLQKKKVFVPELGKSIRIEVSTSGLRTITKNGAYATLKKAGLIKA
;
A
#
# COMPACT_ATOMS: atom_id res chain seq x y z
N MET A 1 3.91 -11.95 9.45
CA MET A 1 2.88 -10.90 9.17
C MET A 1 2.84 -10.64 7.68
N ALA A 2 1.64 -10.63 7.08
CA ALA A 2 1.50 -10.25 5.67
C ALA A 2 1.74 -8.74 5.53
N LYS A 3 2.62 -8.34 4.59
CA LYS A 3 2.85 -6.94 4.21
C LYS A 3 1.60 -6.41 3.50
N THR A 4 0.60 -6.03 4.28
CA THR A 4 -0.71 -5.57 3.80
C THR A 4 -0.97 -4.16 4.30
N CYS A 5 -1.42 -3.27 3.41
CA CYS A 5 -1.81 -1.92 3.81
C CYS A 5 -3.13 -1.95 4.60
N ALA A 6 -3.16 -1.30 5.78
CA ALA A 6 -4.34 -1.28 6.64
C ALA A 6 -5.58 -0.61 6.01
N ILE A 7 -5.39 0.38 5.13
CA ILE A 7 -6.49 1.13 4.50
C ILE A 7 -6.91 0.52 3.18
N THR A 8 -5.94 0.26 2.29
CA THR A 8 -6.21 -0.13 0.90
C THR A 8 -6.16 -1.64 0.67
N LYS A 9 -5.78 -2.42 1.70
CA LYS A 9 -5.60 -3.88 1.63
C LYS A 9 -4.64 -4.34 0.53
N LYS A 10 -3.79 -3.43 0.02
CA LYS A 10 -2.77 -3.77 -0.99
C LYS A 10 -1.79 -4.79 -0.42
N THR A 11 -1.62 -5.88 -1.16
CA THR A 11 -0.74 -7.01 -0.85
C THR A 11 0.39 -7.14 -1.87
N SER A 12 1.35 -8.02 -1.58
CA SER A 12 2.40 -8.38 -2.55
C SER A 12 1.81 -9.12 -3.75
N ARG A 13 2.34 -8.87 -4.94
CA ARG A 13 1.99 -9.62 -6.16
C ARG A 13 3.21 -10.37 -6.67
N ILE A 14 2.98 -11.53 -7.28
CA ILE A 14 4.01 -12.24 -8.06
C ILE A 14 3.89 -11.74 -9.49
N ALA A 15 4.98 -11.26 -10.06
CA ALA A 15 5.01 -10.79 -11.43
C ALA A 15 6.30 -11.28 -12.12
N GLY A 16 6.16 -11.73 -13.36
CA GLY A 16 7.27 -12.02 -14.25
C GLY A 16 8.02 -10.75 -14.64
N GLY A 17 9.28 -10.92 -15.03
CA GLY A 17 10.04 -9.91 -15.75
C GLY A 17 10.34 -10.40 -17.15
N TYR A 18 10.90 -9.52 -17.96
CA TYR A 18 11.45 -9.90 -19.25
C TYR A 18 12.84 -9.30 -19.39
N SER A 19 13.71 -10.02 -20.08
CA SER A 19 15.08 -9.58 -20.28
C SER A 19 15.10 -8.36 -21.20
N ASN A 20 15.84 -7.31 -20.80
CA ASN A 20 16.12 -6.15 -21.65
C ASN A 20 17.15 -6.49 -22.76
N ARG A 21 17.78 -7.67 -22.71
CA ARG A 21 18.76 -8.13 -23.70
C ARG A 21 18.04 -8.95 -24.76
N VAL A 22 17.67 -8.31 -25.86
CA VAL A 22 17.00 -8.95 -26.99
C VAL A 22 17.72 -8.56 -28.28
N ARG A 23 18.34 -9.54 -28.97
CA ARG A 23 18.38 -9.51 -30.44
C ARG A 23 16.91 -9.58 -30.86
N ALA A 24 16.41 -8.54 -31.53
CA ALA A 24 15.01 -8.06 -31.67
C ALA A 24 13.83 -9.06 -31.80
N THR A 25 14.04 -10.38 -31.81
CA THR A 25 13.03 -11.40 -32.13
C THR A 25 12.68 -12.39 -31.00
N LYS A 26 13.37 -12.37 -29.84
CA LYS A 26 13.06 -13.28 -28.71
C LYS A 26 12.82 -12.55 -27.40
N TYR A 27 11.55 -12.47 -26.99
CA TYR A 27 11.16 -12.05 -25.65
C TYR A 27 11.35 -13.22 -24.67
N THR A 28 12.49 -13.28 -23.98
CA THR A 28 12.76 -14.34 -23.00
C THR A 28 12.15 -13.96 -21.64
N PRO A 29 11.11 -14.70 -21.16
CA PRO A 29 10.55 -14.45 -19.84
C PRO A 29 11.60 -14.75 -18.78
N THR A 30 11.78 -13.80 -17.87
CA THR A 30 12.64 -13.96 -16.69
C THR A 30 11.81 -14.59 -15.57
N GLY A 31 12.49 -15.24 -14.62
CA GLY A 31 11.85 -15.81 -13.43
C GLY A 31 10.90 -14.83 -12.73
N SER A 32 9.80 -15.38 -12.20
CA SER A 32 8.82 -14.58 -11.48
C SER A 32 9.40 -14.11 -10.14
N ARG A 33 9.22 -12.82 -9.84
CA ARG A 33 9.67 -12.22 -8.58
C ARG A 33 8.49 -11.64 -7.81
N ARG A 34 8.59 -11.68 -6.49
CA ARG A 34 7.59 -11.07 -5.60
C ARG A 34 7.83 -9.57 -5.51
N GLN A 35 6.82 -8.80 -5.90
CA GLN A 35 6.80 -7.34 -5.78
C GLN A 35 6.00 -6.97 -4.53
N TYR A 36 6.62 -6.19 -3.65
CA TYR A 36 6.00 -5.77 -2.39
C TYR A 36 5.42 -4.36 -2.49
N PRO A 37 4.31 -4.07 -1.78
CA PRO A 37 3.80 -2.71 -1.66
C PRO A 37 4.78 -1.83 -0.88
N ASN A 38 4.88 -0.55 -1.27
CA ASN A 38 5.64 0.47 -0.53
C ASN A 38 4.88 0.85 0.75
N LEU A 39 5.13 0.09 1.83
CA LEU A 39 4.55 0.31 3.15
C LEU A 39 5.45 1.22 3.98
N GLN A 40 4.82 2.19 4.64
CA GLN A 40 5.49 3.16 5.49
C GLN A 40 4.78 3.24 6.83
N LYS A 41 5.55 3.26 7.92
CA LYS A 41 5.04 3.54 9.27
C LYS A 41 4.87 5.05 9.41
N LYS A 42 3.64 5.52 9.56
CA LYS A 42 3.31 6.95 9.69
C LYS A 42 2.36 7.19 10.85
N LYS A 43 2.50 8.35 11.47
CA LYS A 43 1.60 8.86 12.51
C LYS A 43 0.58 9.76 11.83
N VAL A 44 -0.70 9.43 11.94
CA VAL A 44 -1.81 10.21 11.39
C VAL A 44 -2.58 10.82 12.56
N PHE A 45 -2.74 12.14 12.55
CA PHE A 45 -3.57 12.85 13.52
C PHE A 45 -5.03 12.82 13.09
N VAL A 46 -5.92 12.43 13.99
CA VAL A 46 -7.37 12.45 13.78
C VAL A 46 -7.94 13.59 14.62
N PRO A 47 -8.31 14.71 13.99
CA PRO A 47 -8.71 15.92 14.72
C PRO A 47 -9.96 15.69 15.58
N GLU A 48 -10.91 14.89 15.09
CA GLU A 48 -12.18 14.61 15.77
C GLU A 48 -12.02 13.81 17.07
N LEU A 49 -10.92 13.08 17.24
CA LEU A 49 -10.64 12.30 18.45
C LEU A 49 -9.52 12.92 19.31
N GLY A 50 -8.90 14.01 18.83
CA GLY A 50 -7.68 14.58 19.44
C GLY A 50 -6.51 13.61 19.53
N LYS A 51 -6.57 12.46 18.86
CA LYS A 51 -5.64 11.33 19.01
C LYS A 51 -4.82 11.15 17.75
N SER A 52 -3.57 10.73 17.95
CA SER A 52 -2.69 10.33 16.86
C SER A 52 -2.54 8.82 16.80
N ILE A 53 -2.79 8.22 15.65
CA ILE A 53 -2.68 6.78 15.45
C ILE A 53 -1.44 6.48 14.61
N ARG A 54 -0.63 5.52 15.05
CA ARG A 54 0.48 4.97 14.23
C ARG A 54 -0.07 3.85 13.38
N ILE A 55 0.03 4.01 12.06
CA ILE A 55 -0.43 3.01 11.09
C ILE A 55 0.69 2.66 10.11
N GLU A 56 0.71 1.40 9.70
CA GLU A 56 1.51 0.96 8.55
C GLU A 56 0.64 1.06 7.29
N VAL A 57 0.99 1.99 6.42
CA VAL A 57 0.14 2.39 5.29
C VAL A 57 0.95 2.44 4.00
N SER A 58 0.30 2.12 2.88
CA SER A 58 0.89 2.32 1.56
C SER A 58 0.85 3.79 1.15
N THR A 59 1.73 4.20 0.22
CA THR A 59 1.71 5.55 -0.36
C THR A 59 0.36 5.92 -0.97
N SER A 60 -0.32 4.96 -1.61
CA SER A 60 -1.69 5.18 -2.09
C SER A 60 -2.70 5.37 -0.94
N GLY A 61 -2.49 4.70 0.20
CA GLY A 61 -3.34 4.89 1.38
C GLY A 61 -3.16 6.27 2.00
N LEU A 62 -1.94 6.83 2.00
CA LEU A 62 -1.70 8.22 2.38
C LEU A 62 -2.47 9.19 1.47
N ARG A 63 -2.44 8.97 0.15
CA ARG A 63 -3.22 9.77 -0.81
C ARG A 63 -4.74 9.65 -0.57
N THR A 64 -5.23 8.50 -0.13
CA THR A 64 -6.65 8.34 0.23
C THR A 64 -6.99 9.13 1.49
N ILE A 65 -6.11 9.13 2.51
CA ILE A 65 -6.28 9.93 3.73
C ILE A 65 -6.36 11.42 3.40
N THR A 66 -5.47 11.92 2.52
CA THR A 66 -5.48 13.33 2.15
C THR A 66 -6.70 13.72 1.31
N LYS A 67 -7.20 12.82 0.46
CA LYS A 67 -8.37 13.08 -0.39
C LYS A 67 -9.69 13.08 0.38
N ASN A 68 -9.90 12.09 1.24
CA ASN A 68 -11.21 11.82 1.85
C ASN A 68 -11.26 12.21 3.34
N GLY A 69 -10.16 12.67 3.93
CA GLY A 69 -10.02 12.97 5.35
C GLY A 69 -9.65 11.74 6.20
N ALA A 70 -8.98 11.99 7.33
CA ALA A 70 -8.45 10.94 8.21
C ALA A 70 -9.56 10.13 8.90
N TYR A 71 -10.61 10.79 9.41
CA TYR A 71 -11.65 10.09 10.16
C TYR A 71 -12.47 9.13 9.28
N ALA A 72 -12.99 9.61 8.15
CA ALA A 72 -13.80 8.80 7.24
C ALA A 72 -13.03 7.58 6.70
N THR A 73 -11.73 7.75 6.41
CA THR A 73 -10.90 6.68 5.88
C THR A 73 -10.52 5.65 6.94
N LEU A 74 -10.22 6.08 8.16
CA LEU A 74 -9.88 5.19 9.26
C LEU A 74 -11.10 4.46 9.83
N LYS A 75 -12.27 5.11 9.86
CA LYS A 75 -13.56 4.48 10.18
C LYS A 75 -13.91 3.39 9.17
N LYS A 76 -13.79 3.70 7.88
CA LYS A 76 -14.02 2.71 6.79
C LYS A 76 -13.05 1.53 6.84
N ALA A 77 -11.81 1.77 7.28
CA ALA A 77 -10.81 0.74 7.47
C ALA A 77 -11.00 -0.09 8.76
N GLY A 78 -11.95 0.28 9.62
CA GLY A 78 -12.18 -0.39 10.92
C GLY A 78 -11.08 -0.14 11.95
N LEU A 79 -10.22 0.87 11.74
CA LEU A 79 -9.13 1.24 12.64
C LEU A 79 -9.60 2.14 13.79
N ILE A 80 -10.82 2.68 13.69
CA ILE A 80 -11.49 3.49 14.69
C ILE A 80 -12.89 2.89 14.86
N LYS A 81 -13.26 2.53 16.10
CA LYS A 81 -14.67 2.33 16.47
C LYS A 81 -15.27 3.69 16.79
N ALA A 82 -16.45 3.95 16.22
CA ALA A 82 -17.28 5.07 16.65
C ALA A 82 -17.70 4.87 18.10
#